data_AF-A0A6G3XEI8-F1
#
_entry.id   AF-A0A6G3XEI8-F1
#
_cell.length_a   1.000
_cell.length_b   1.000
_cell.length_c   1.000
_cell.angle_alpha   90.00
_cell.angle_beta   90.00
_cell.angle_gamma   90.00
#
_symmetry.space_group_name_H-M   'P 1'
#
loop_
_entity.id
_entity.type
_entity.pdbx_description
1 polymer ?
#
loop_
_entity_poly.entity_id
_entity_poly.type
_entity_poly.pdbx_seq_one_letter_code
_entity_poly.pdbx_strand_id
1 'polypeptide(L)' 'GRIFKHSAVACGAAAVEAAQNVSADLCLLGVTGVHPDAGLTTADAEEAAMKRALSARAAETCVLASAEKI' A
#
# COMPACT_ATOMS: atom_id res chain seq x y z
N GLY A 1 -14.19 -3.51 8.44
CA GLY A 1 -13.31 -2.85 7.46
C GLY A 1 -14.08 -1.75 6.75
N ARG A 2 -13.39 -0.71 6.28
CA ARG A 2 -13.96 0.37 5.46
C ARG A 2 -13.24 0.40 4.11
N ILE A 3 -13.89 0.83 3.04
CA ILE A 3 -13.23 1.02 1.74
C ILE A 3 -13.09 2.52 1.48
N PHE A 4 -11.86 2.98 1.21
CA PHE A 4 -11.64 4.34 0.72
C PHE A 4 -12.04 4.44 -0.74
N LYS A 5 -13.04 5.27 -1.04
CA LYS A 5 -13.63 5.38 -2.39
C LYS A 5 -12.65 5.88 -3.46
N HIS A 6 -11.66 6.70 -3.08
CA HIS A 6 -10.70 7.28 -4.03
C HIS A 6 -9.57 6.32 -4.41
N SER A 7 -9.17 5.42 -3.51
CA SER A 7 -8.05 4.49 -3.71
C SER A 7 -8.48 3.02 -3.80
N ALA A 8 -9.78 2.73 -3.59
CA ALA A 8 -10.34 1.38 -3.49
C ALA A 8 -9.61 0.48 -2.47
N VAL A 9 -8.94 1.08 -1.47
CA VAL A 9 -8.20 0.34 -0.45
C VAL A 9 -9.14 -0.01 0.71
N ALA A 10 -9.16 -1.29 1.08
CA ALA A 10 -9.81 -1.77 2.30
C ALA A 10 -8.93 -1.43 3.50
N CYS A 11 -9.44 -0.61 4.42
CA CYS A 11 -8.74 -0.09 5.59
C CYS A 11 -9.44 -0.48 6.91
N GLY A 12 -8.74 -0.24 8.02
CA GLY A 12 -9.15 -0.57 9.37
C GLY A 12 -8.59 -1.91 9.87
N ALA A 13 -8.64 -2.11 11.20
CA ALA A 13 -8.00 -3.23 11.88
C ALA A 13 -8.30 -4.60 11.25
N ALA A 14 -9.57 -4.91 10.99
CA ALA A 14 -9.96 -6.18 10.38
C ALA A 14 -9.40 -6.39 8.95
N ALA A 15 -9.22 -5.32 8.18
CA ALA A 15 -8.64 -5.42 6.84
C ALA A 15 -7.13 -5.69 6.91
N VAL A 16 -6.44 -5.06 7.87
CA VAL A 16 -5.01 -5.30 8.13
C VAL A 16 -4.79 -6.72 8.66
N GLU A 17 -5.62 -7.20 9.58
CA GLU A 17 -5.56 -8.59 10.07
C GLU A 17 -5.81 -9.59 8.94
N ALA A 18 -6.78 -9.33 8.07
CA ALA A 18 -7.00 -10.18 6.90
C ALA A 18 -5.79 -10.18 5.96
N ALA A 19 -5.13 -9.03 5.75
CA ALA A 19 -3.92 -8.95 4.94
C ALA A 19 -2.77 -9.79 5.49
N GLN A 20 -2.67 -9.97 6.82
CA GLN A 20 -1.65 -10.84 7.43
C GLN A 20 -1.79 -12.32 7.03
N ASN A 21 -3.01 -12.73 6.64
CA ASN A 21 -3.28 -14.09 6.18
C ASN A 21 -3.08 -14.27 4.67
N VAL A 22 -2.70 -13.21 3.95
CA VAL A 22 -2.39 -13.26 2.53
C VAL A 22 -0.88 -13.48 2.36
N SER A 23 -0.49 -14.24 1.35
CA SER A 23 0.89 -14.36 0.88
C SER A 23 0.90 -14.22 -0.63
N ALA A 24 1.78 -13.38 -1.15
CA ALA A 24 1.92 -13.15 -2.59
C ALA A 24 3.39 -13.22 -3.00
N ASP A 25 3.68 -13.75 -4.18
CA ASP A 25 5.03 -13.67 -4.73
C ASP A 25 5.36 -12.23 -5.14
N LEU A 26 4.37 -11.50 -5.68
CA LEU A 26 4.51 -10.12 -6.13
C LEU A 26 3.36 -9.24 -5.66
N CYS A 27 3.68 -8.11 -5.04
CA CYS A 27 2.74 -7.03 -4.72
C CYS A 27 2.98 -5.82 -5.62
N LEU A 28 1.98 -5.47 -6.44
CA LEU A 28 1.97 -4.24 -7.20
C LEU A 28 1.29 -3.14 -6.39
N LEU A 29 2.07 -2.14 -5.98
CA LEU A 29 1.62 -1.15 -5.01
C LEU A 29 1.54 0.24 -5.64
N GLY A 30 0.34 0.84 -5.58
CA GLY A 30 0.13 2.21 -6.01
C GLY A 30 0.61 3.22 -4.97
N VAL A 31 1.29 4.26 -5.41
CA VAL A 31 1.78 5.35 -4.55
C VAL A 31 1.30 6.71 -5.03
N THR A 32 1.20 7.66 -4.10
CA THR A 32 0.92 9.05 -4.40
C THR A 32 2.19 9.77 -4.86
N GLY A 33 3.34 9.48 -4.23
CA GLY A 33 4.64 10.01 -4.63
C GLY A 33 5.80 9.10 -4.23
N VAL A 34 6.95 9.32 -4.86
CA VAL A 34 8.23 8.68 -4.56
C VAL A 34 9.21 9.80 -4.24
N HIS A 35 9.62 9.90 -2.97
CA HIS A 35 10.57 10.92 -2.54
C HIS A 35 11.91 10.27 -2.16
N PRO A 36 13.07 10.85 -2.52
CA PRO A 36 14.37 10.26 -2.20
C PRO A 36 14.58 10.03 -0.70
N ASP A 37 14.23 11.01 0.14
CA ASP A 37 14.39 10.90 1.59
C ASP A 37 13.17 10.31 2.33
N ALA A 38 11.95 10.64 1.90
CA ALA A 38 10.72 10.23 2.58
C ALA A 38 10.16 8.89 2.07
N GLY A 39 10.74 8.33 1.00
CA GLY A 39 10.32 7.06 0.42
C GLY A 39 8.97 7.14 -0.29
N LEU A 40 8.19 6.05 -0.17
CA LEU A 40 6.89 5.92 -0.82
C LEU A 40 5.80 6.61 0.01
N THR A 41 5.07 7.53 -0.61
CA THR A 41 4.03 8.32 0.08
C THR A 41 2.63 7.97 -0.39
N THR A 42 1.66 8.16 0.50
CA THR A 42 0.23 8.04 0.23
C THR A 42 -0.52 9.09 1.05
N ALA A 43 -1.74 9.43 0.63
CA ALA A 43 -2.46 10.57 1.21
C ALA A 43 -3.11 10.29 2.59
N ASP A 44 -3.17 9.03 3.03
CA ASP A 44 -3.87 8.63 4.25
C ASP A 44 -3.08 7.61 5.08
N ALA A 45 -3.12 7.76 6.41
CA ALA A 45 -2.35 6.92 7.33
C ALA A 45 -2.87 5.48 7.41
N GLU A 46 -4.19 5.26 7.31
CA GLU A 46 -4.75 3.90 7.25
C GLU A 46 -4.38 3.23 5.93
N GLU A 47 -4.42 3.97 4.82
CA GLU A 47 -3.96 3.47 3.53
C GLU A 47 -2.47 3.08 3.58
N ALA A 48 -1.64 3.90 4.23
CA ALA A 48 -0.22 3.61 4.43
C ALA A 48 -0.02 2.32 5.25
N ALA A 49 -0.79 2.15 6.34
CA ALA A 49 -0.73 0.96 7.17
C ALA A 49 -1.12 -0.31 6.38
N MET A 50 -2.19 -0.24 5.59
CA MET A 50 -2.63 -1.35 4.75
C MET A 50 -1.57 -1.72 3.69
N LYS A 51 -1.02 -0.72 3.00
CA LYS A 51 0.04 -0.91 2.00
C LYS A 51 1.31 -1.54 2.61
N ARG A 52 1.71 -1.11 3.81
CA ARG A 52 2.82 -1.72 4.55
C ARG A 52 2.53 -3.18 4.90
N ALA A 53 1.32 -3.48 5.38
CA ALA A 53 0.94 -4.84 5.70
C ALA A 53 0.99 -5.76 4.47
N LEU A 54 0.49 -5.30 3.33
CA LEU A 54 0.53 -6.06 2.07
C LEU A 54 1.97 -6.27 1.56
N SER A 55 2.80 -5.22 1.58
CA SER A 55 4.20 -5.31 1.16
C SER A 55 5.01 -6.27 2.04
N ALA A 56 4.79 -6.26 3.35
CA ALA A 56 5.46 -7.18 4.29
C ALA A 56 5.05 -8.66 4.11
N ARG A 57 3.94 -8.91 3.42
CA ARG A 57 3.39 -10.24 3.13
C ARG A 57 3.72 -10.73 1.72
N ALA A 58 4.43 -9.92 0.94
CA ALA A 58 4.86 -10.28 -0.41
C ALA A 58 6.36 -10.60 -0.45
N ALA A 59 6.76 -11.55 -1.29
CA ALA A 59 8.18 -11.84 -1.52
C ALA A 59 8.87 -10.67 -2.25
N GLU A 60 8.18 -10.07 -3.21
CA GLU A 60 8.62 -8.87 -3.92
C GLU A 60 7.53 -7.79 -3.92
N THR A 61 7.93 -6.52 -3.82
CA THR A 61 7.04 -5.38 -3.96
C THR A 61 7.54 -4.47 -5.07
N CYS A 62 6.70 -4.23 -6.08
CA CYS A 62 6.98 -3.30 -7.17
C CYS A 62 6.00 -2.13 -7.12
N VAL A 63 6.52 -0.92 -7.32
CA VAL A 63 5.74 0.30 -7.28
C VAL A 63 5.62 0.87 -8.69
N LEU A 64 4.41 1.25 -9.05
CA LEU A 64 4.16 1.96 -10.30
C LEU A 64 4.02 3.46 -9.99
N ALA A 65 5.02 4.24 -10.41
CA ALA A 65 5.02 5.70 -10.33
C ALA A 65 5.21 6.29 -11.73
N SER A 66 4.42 7.31 -12.08
CA SER A 66 4.67 8.14 -13.26
C SER A 66 5.86 9.07 -12.98
N ALA A 67 6.57 9.49 -14.03
CA ALA A 67 7.74 10.37 -13.88
C ALA A 67 7.43 11.70 -13.18
N GLU A 68 6.17 12.17 -13.24
CA GLU A 68 5.68 13.35 -12.51
C GLU A 68 5.59 13.15 -10.98
N LYS A 69 5.74 11.92 -10.50
CA LYS A 69 5.65 11.52 -9.08
C LYS A 69 7.02 11.22 -8.46
N ILE A 70 8.11 11.46 -9.19
CA ILE A 70 9.51 11.36 -8.72
C ILE A 70 9.94 12.72 -8.18
#